data_AF-C4LE86-F1
#
_entry.id   AF-C4LE86-F1
#
_cell.length_a   1.000
_cell.length_b   1.000
_cell.length_c   1.000
_cell.angle_alpha   90.00
_cell.angle_beta   90.00
_cell.angle_gamma   90.00
#
_symmetry.space_group_name_H-M   'P 1'
#
loop_
_entity.id
_entity.type
_entity.pdbx_description
1 polymer ?
#
loop_
_entity_poly.entity_id
_entity_poly.type
_entity_poly.pdbx_seq_one_letter_code
_entity_poly.pdbx_strand_id
1 'polypeptide(L)'
;MRVTGAKQQYDELIAARSWDKETQIRFFLEYAEEYQLSAHFLSYLASKPITADMTPTYSGNYSTEQLLSLLSKSETITRIIKENAIVTQVENPWTEHAMLTCIAEELAVSVSPGDKSQMQDLLTYFNEKHAYILRSMNKTLTVAKEEITDKYRFGARG
;
A
#
# COMPACT_ATOMS: atom_id res chain seq x y z
N MET A 1 16.42 13.24 3.28
CA MET A 1 16.01 14.54 3.87
C MET A 1 15.83 14.30 5.37
N ARG A 2 16.57 15.03 6.22
CA ARG A 2 16.80 14.72 7.64
C ARG A 2 15.55 14.92 8.49
N VAL A 3 14.97 13.83 9.02
CA VAL A 3 13.92 13.86 10.07
C VAL A 3 14.56 13.85 11.47
N THR A 4 15.59 14.68 11.69
CA THR A 4 16.37 14.71 12.95
C THR A 4 16.42 16.11 13.56
N GLY A 5 15.35 16.91 13.44
CA GLY A 5 15.32 18.30 13.92
C GLY A 5 14.70 18.46 15.30
N ALA A 6 13.45 18.04 15.49
CA ALA A 6 12.65 18.44 16.65
C ALA A 6 13.16 17.87 17.99
N LYS A 7 13.56 16.59 18.02
CA LYS A 7 14.09 15.96 19.24
C LYS A 7 15.40 16.62 19.69
N GLN A 8 16.29 16.89 18.74
CA GLN A 8 17.58 17.51 19.04
C GLN A 8 17.39 18.95 19.56
N GLN A 9 16.50 19.73 18.93
CA GLN A 9 16.16 21.08 19.39
C GLN A 9 15.52 21.08 20.79
N TYR A 10 14.70 20.07 21.09
CA TYR A 10 14.15 19.86 22.43
C TYR A 10 15.26 19.60 23.45
N ASP A 11 16.14 18.64 23.17
CA ASP A 11 17.23 18.27 24.08
C ASP A 11 18.17 19.46 24.36
N GLU A 12 18.48 20.27 23.34
CA GLU A 12 19.25 21.51 23.48
C GLU A 12 18.54 22.57 24.33
N LEU A 13 17.22 22.75 24.14
CA LEU A 13 16.42 23.71 24.91
C LEU A 13 16.32 23.31 26.39
N ILE A 14 16.07 22.02 26.67
CA ILE A 14 16.02 21.50 28.03
C ILE A 14 17.37 21.68 28.73
N ALA A 15 18.48 21.37 28.04
CA ALA A 15 19.82 21.56 28.57
C ALA A 15 20.12 23.04 28.84
N ALA A 16 19.77 23.95 27.93
CA ALA A 16 19.98 25.39 28.11
C ALA A 16 19.14 25.99 29.25
N ARG A 17 17.93 25.46 29.49
CA ARG A 17 17.01 25.94 30.52
C ARG A 17 17.13 25.23 31.86
N SER A 18 17.87 24.11 31.92
CA SER A 18 18.02 23.28 33.10
C SER A 18 16.67 22.90 33.74
N TRP A 19 15.65 22.68 32.91
CA TRP A 19 14.32 22.31 33.40
C TRP A 19 14.31 20.87 33.87
N ASP A 20 13.81 20.65 35.07
CA ASP A 20 13.50 19.33 35.59
C ASP A 20 12.25 18.74 34.90
N LYS A 21 12.04 17.44 35.06
CA LYS A 21 10.95 16.71 34.38
C LYS A 21 9.57 17.23 34.78
N GLU A 22 9.39 17.67 36.03
CA GLU A 22 8.10 18.18 36.53
C GLU A 22 7.74 19.49 35.82
N THR A 23 8.71 20.39 35.71
CA THR A 23 8.55 21.67 35.01
C THR A 23 8.24 21.47 33.53
N GLN A 24 8.89 20.51 32.86
CA GLN A 24 8.63 20.17 31.46
C GLN A 24 7.19 19.67 31.27
N ILE A 25 6.73 18.76 32.15
CA ILE A 25 5.37 18.22 32.10
C ILE A 25 4.34 19.33 32.32
N ARG A 26 4.56 20.23 33.28
CA ARG A 26 3.65 21.35 33.54
C ARG A 26 3.47 22.25 32.31
N PHE A 27 4.57 22.70 31.70
CA PHE A 27 4.49 23.55 30.51
C PHE A 27 3.87 22.84 29.31
N PHE A 28 4.10 21.53 29.17
CA PHE A 28 3.43 20.74 28.15
C PHE A 28 1.91 20.69 28.37
N LEU A 29 1.46 20.52 29.61
CA LEU A 29 0.03 20.50 29.93
C LEU A 29 -0.64 21.86 29.70
N GLU A 30 0.02 22.96 30.10
CA GLU A 30 -0.45 24.33 29.81
C GLU A 30 -0.59 24.55 28.30
N TYR A 31 0.41 24.17 27.53
CA TYR A 31 0.38 24.24 26.06
C TYR A 31 -0.71 23.33 25.45
N ALA A 32 -0.90 22.13 25.99
CA ALA A 32 -1.91 21.19 25.52
C ALA A 32 -3.34 21.69 25.75
N GLU A 33 -3.58 22.40 26.86
CA GLU A 33 -4.85 23.05 27.16
C GLU A 33 -5.09 24.26 26.25
N GLU A 34 -4.10 25.16 26.13
CA GLU A 34 -4.19 26.39 25.34
C GLU A 34 -4.53 26.11 23.87
N TYR A 35 -3.94 25.06 23.29
CA TYR A 35 -4.10 24.70 21.88
C TYR A 35 -5.04 23.52 21.64
N GLN A 36 -5.79 23.08 22.65
CA GLN A 36 -6.68 21.91 22.57
C GLN A 36 -6.01 20.68 21.94
N LEU A 37 -4.72 20.47 22.24
CA LEU A 37 -3.93 19.40 21.62
C LEU A 37 -4.49 18.03 21.98
N SER A 38 -5.19 17.90 23.11
CA SER A 38 -5.94 16.69 23.45
C SER A 38 -6.98 16.34 22.38
N ALA A 39 -7.81 17.31 21.97
CA ALA A 39 -8.83 17.10 20.93
C ALA A 39 -8.20 16.84 19.55
N HIS A 40 -7.14 17.57 19.21
CA HIS A 40 -6.40 17.35 17.97
C HIS A 40 -5.71 15.99 17.95
N PHE A 41 -5.12 15.56 19.07
CA PHE A 41 -4.47 14.27 19.20
C PHE A 41 -5.47 13.13 19.15
N LEU A 42 -6.62 13.24 19.82
CA LEU A 42 -7.71 12.27 19.71
C LEU A 42 -8.27 12.17 18.27
N SER A 43 -8.42 13.31 17.59
CA SER A 43 -8.84 13.34 16.18
C SER A 43 -7.80 12.73 15.25
N TYR A 44 -6.52 13.01 15.51
CA TYR A 44 -5.40 12.39 14.80
C TYR A 44 -5.41 10.87 15.01
N LEU A 45 -5.56 10.40 16.25
CA LEU A 45 -5.68 8.98 16.56
C LEU A 45 -6.91 8.34 15.91
N ALA A 46 -8.05 9.02 15.90
CA ALA A 46 -9.27 8.56 15.21
C ALA A 46 -9.11 8.53 13.67
N SER A 47 -8.25 9.39 13.11
CA SER A 47 -7.90 9.41 11.68
C SER A 47 -6.85 8.37 11.31
N LYS A 48 -6.14 7.81 12.29
CA LYS A 48 -5.27 6.68 12.03
C LYS A 48 -6.15 5.47 11.74
N PRO A 49 -5.74 4.61 10.80
CA PRO A 49 -6.38 3.32 10.68
C PRO A 49 -6.37 2.71 12.08
N ILE A 50 -7.54 2.29 12.55
CA ILE A 50 -7.60 1.39 13.69
C ILE A 50 -6.65 0.27 13.26
N THR A 51 -5.51 0.12 13.94
CA THR A 51 -4.90 -1.19 14.05
C THR A 51 -5.99 -1.98 14.74
N ALA A 52 -6.91 -2.50 13.93
CA ALA A 52 -7.48 -3.75 14.24
C ALA A 52 -6.23 -4.56 14.49
N ASP A 53 -6.09 -5.01 15.74
CA ASP A 53 -5.79 -6.41 15.87
C ASP A 53 -6.76 -7.12 14.91
N MET A 54 -6.34 -7.21 13.65
CA MET A 54 -6.52 -8.39 12.86
C MET A 54 -5.76 -9.44 13.67
N THR A 55 -6.33 -9.84 14.81
CA THR A 55 -6.38 -11.24 15.12
C THR A 55 -6.81 -11.86 13.81
N PRO A 56 -5.90 -12.55 13.09
CA PRO A 56 -6.28 -13.20 11.85
C PRO A 56 -7.46 -14.08 12.23
N THR A 57 -8.65 -13.72 11.74
CA THR A 57 -9.85 -14.47 12.02
C THR A 57 -9.62 -15.85 11.41
N TYR A 58 -9.36 -16.79 12.31
CA TYR A 58 -9.45 -18.23 12.13
C TYR A 58 -8.41 -18.90 11.22
N SER A 59 -7.57 -19.69 11.89
CA SER A 59 -7.27 -21.10 11.61
C SER A 59 -8.28 -21.77 10.65
N GLY A 60 -7.98 -21.70 9.37
CA GLY A 60 -8.43 -22.64 8.36
C GLY A 60 -7.34 -22.72 7.33
N ASN A 61 -6.72 -23.89 7.15
CA ASN A 61 -5.80 -24.12 6.05
C ASN A 61 -6.58 -23.93 4.75
N TYR A 62 -6.56 -22.72 4.19
CA TYR A 62 -7.13 -22.48 2.87
C TYR A 62 -6.30 -23.24 1.86
N SER A 63 -6.95 -24.10 1.08
CA SER A 63 -6.26 -24.73 -0.06
C SER A 63 -5.87 -23.66 -1.08
N THR A 64 -4.84 -23.93 -1.88
CA THR A 64 -4.41 -23.03 -2.97
C THR A 64 -5.58 -22.59 -3.83
N GLU A 65 -6.52 -23.48 -4.15
CA GLU A 65 -7.71 -23.15 -4.95
C GLU A 65 -8.68 -22.19 -4.26
N GLN A 66 -8.85 -22.31 -2.94
CA GLN A 66 -9.71 -21.39 -2.18
C GLN A 66 -9.10 -19.99 -2.14
N LEU A 67 -7.78 -19.89 -1.96
CA LEU A 67 -7.06 -18.61 -2.02
C LEU A 67 -7.14 -17.98 -3.41
N LEU A 68 -6.92 -18.77 -4.47
CA LEU A 68 -7.05 -18.28 -5.84
C LEU A 68 -8.49 -17.83 -6.15
N SER A 69 -9.50 -18.54 -5.64
CA SER A 69 -10.89 -18.12 -5.78
C SER A 69 -11.16 -16.78 -5.08
N LEU A 70 -10.66 -16.59 -3.86
CA LEU A 70 -10.78 -15.33 -3.12
C LEU A 70 -10.05 -14.19 -3.84
N LEU A 71 -8.83 -14.42 -4.32
CA LEU A 71 -8.02 -13.45 -5.06
C LEU A 71 -8.67 -13.06 -6.39
N SER A 72 -9.30 -14.00 -7.08
CA SER A 72 -10.01 -13.74 -8.33
C SER A 72 -11.23 -12.85 -8.17
N LYS A 73 -11.90 -12.94 -7.01
CA LYS A 73 -13.11 -12.17 -6.67
C LYS A 73 -12.79 -10.84 -5.99
N SER A 74 -11.57 -10.65 -5.51
CA SER A 74 -11.15 -9.41 -4.86
C SER A 74 -10.88 -8.30 -5.88
N GLU A 75 -11.76 -7.29 -5.86
CA GLU A 75 -11.61 -6.09 -6.68
C GLU A 75 -10.39 -5.25 -6.23
N THR A 76 -10.11 -5.23 -4.92
CA THR A 76 -9.01 -4.46 -4.33
C THR A 76 -7.64 -4.98 -4.78
N ILE A 77 -7.42 -6.30 -4.71
CA ILE A 77 -6.20 -6.95 -5.21
C ILE A 77 -6.03 -6.66 -6.70
N THR A 78 -7.12 -6.76 -7.46
CA THR A 78 -7.11 -6.49 -8.91
C THR A 78 -6.71 -5.05 -9.23
N ARG A 79 -7.19 -4.09 -8.44
CA ARG A 79 -6.81 -2.68 -8.56
C ARG A 79 -5.31 -2.47 -8.29
N ILE A 80 -4.78 -3.08 -7.23
CA ILE A 80 -3.36 -2.95 -6.87
C ILE A 80 -2.46 -3.58 -7.94
N ILE A 81 -2.82 -4.74 -8.48
CA ILE A 81 -2.08 -5.36 -9.59
C ILE A 81 -2.09 -4.44 -10.82
N LYS A 82 -3.21 -3.79 -11.10
CA LYS A 82 -3.34 -2.82 -12.20
C LYS A 82 -2.51 -1.55 -11.97
N GLU A 83 -2.52 -0.99 -10.77
CA GLU A 83 -1.69 0.16 -10.41
C GLU A 83 -0.20 -0.17 -10.53
N ASN A 84 0.20 -1.34 -10.05
CA ASN A 84 1.57 -1.82 -10.21
C ASN A 84 1.95 -1.98 -11.68
N ALA A 85 1.05 -2.50 -12.53
CA ALA A 85 1.26 -2.62 -13.97
C ALA A 85 1.49 -1.28 -14.67
N ILE A 86 0.76 -0.23 -14.26
CA ILE A 86 0.98 1.13 -14.79
C ILE A 86 2.39 1.63 -14.45
N VAL A 87 2.86 1.36 -13.22
CA VAL A 87 4.13 1.89 -12.70
C VAL A 87 5.34 1.14 -13.24
N THR A 88 5.31 -0.20 -13.24
CA THR A 88 6.51 -1.00 -13.50
C THR A 88 6.69 -1.37 -14.97
N GLN A 89 5.61 -1.60 -15.73
CA GLN A 89 5.65 -2.07 -17.13
C GLN A 89 6.50 -3.34 -17.38
N VAL A 90 6.86 -4.07 -16.33
CA VAL A 90 7.60 -5.34 -16.38
C VAL A 90 6.60 -6.49 -16.29
N GLU A 91 6.76 -7.55 -17.09
CA GLU A 91 5.78 -8.66 -17.11
C GLU A 91 5.69 -9.43 -15.78
N ASN A 92 6.79 -9.59 -15.03
CA ASN A 92 6.82 -10.33 -13.76
C ASN A 92 7.45 -9.49 -12.62
N PRO A 93 6.78 -8.46 -12.10
CA PRO A 93 7.35 -7.60 -11.06
C PRO A 93 7.07 -8.10 -9.64
N TRP A 94 6.16 -9.07 -9.47
CA TRP A 94 5.78 -9.56 -8.15
C TRP A 94 6.82 -10.54 -7.61
N THR A 95 7.20 -10.32 -6.35
CA THR A 95 8.04 -11.23 -5.56
C THR A 95 7.19 -11.85 -4.45
N GLU A 96 7.62 -12.99 -3.90
CA GLU A 96 6.93 -13.65 -2.78
C GLU A 96 6.65 -12.68 -1.63
N HIS A 97 7.64 -11.85 -1.27
CA HIS A 97 7.50 -10.85 -0.22
C HIS A 97 6.44 -9.79 -0.55
N ALA A 98 6.49 -9.19 -1.75
CA ALA A 98 5.52 -8.17 -2.15
C ALA A 98 4.09 -8.72 -2.26
N MET A 99 3.95 -9.97 -2.73
CA MET A 99 2.67 -10.68 -2.78
C MET A 99 2.12 -10.93 -1.37
N LEU A 100 2.94 -11.46 -0.45
CA LEU A 100 2.52 -11.75 0.92
C LEU A 100 2.11 -10.48 1.67
N THR A 101 2.86 -9.38 1.50
CA THR A 101 2.50 -8.07 2.04
C THR A 101 1.15 -7.60 1.48
N CYS A 102 0.95 -7.69 0.17
CA CYS A 102 -0.31 -7.31 -0.49
C CYS A 102 -1.51 -8.15 0.01
N ILE A 103 -1.35 -9.46 0.16
CA ILE A 103 -2.41 -10.34 0.66
C ILE A 103 -2.71 -10.07 2.14
N ALA A 104 -1.67 -9.86 2.96
CA ALA A 104 -1.83 -9.58 4.39
C ALA A 104 -2.52 -8.23 4.63
N GLU A 105 -2.13 -7.19 3.89
CA GLU A 105 -2.68 -5.84 4.03
C GLU A 105 -4.14 -5.75 3.53
N GLU A 106 -4.49 -6.46 2.46
CA GLU A 106 -5.74 -6.23 1.74
C GLU A 106 -6.81 -7.31 1.95
N LEU A 107 -6.40 -8.53 2.31
CA LEU A 107 -7.33 -9.64 2.53
C LEU A 107 -7.39 -10.10 3.99
N ALA A 108 -6.53 -9.58 4.87
CA ALA A 108 -6.39 -10.08 6.24
C ALA A 108 -6.13 -11.60 6.32
N VAL A 109 -5.62 -12.20 5.24
CA VAL A 109 -5.34 -13.63 5.14
C VAL A 109 -3.87 -13.87 5.41
N SER A 110 -3.57 -14.73 6.38
CA SER A 110 -2.20 -15.20 6.62
C SER A 110 -1.91 -16.41 5.72
N VAL A 111 -1.05 -16.22 4.73
CA VAL A 111 -0.50 -17.32 3.93
C VAL A 111 0.77 -17.80 4.61
N SER A 112 0.83 -19.10 4.94
CA SER A 112 1.98 -19.66 5.65
C SER A 112 3.17 -19.81 4.70
N PRO A 113 4.32 -19.14 4.95
CA PRO A 113 5.48 -19.19 4.06
C PRO A 113 6.19 -20.56 4.02
N GLY A 114 5.71 -21.53 4.80
CA GLY A 114 6.23 -22.90 4.83
C GLY A 114 5.79 -23.76 3.64
N ASP A 115 4.70 -23.43 2.97
CA ASP A 115 4.19 -24.19 1.81
C ASP A 115 4.69 -23.58 0.49
N LYS A 116 5.84 -24.07 0.04
CA LYS A 116 6.50 -23.59 -1.19
C LYS A 116 5.65 -23.78 -2.45
N SER A 117 4.84 -24.84 -2.51
CA SER A 117 3.98 -25.09 -3.67
C SER A 117 2.88 -24.04 -3.75
N GLN A 118 2.23 -23.77 -2.62
CA GLN A 118 1.17 -22.76 -2.53
C GLN A 118 1.71 -21.36 -2.85
N MET A 119 2.88 -20.98 -2.36
CA MET A 119 3.49 -19.69 -2.68
C MET A 119 3.82 -19.55 -4.17
N GLN A 120 4.31 -20.61 -4.81
CA GLN A 120 4.67 -20.60 -6.22
C GLN A 120 3.43 -20.43 -7.11
N ASP A 121 2.32 -21.10 -6.80
CA ASP A 121 1.07 -21.00 -7.53
C ASP A 121 0.43 -19.60 -7.39
N LEU A 122 0.46 -19.04 -6.18
CA LEU A 122 -0.01 -17.68 -5.93
C LEU A 122 0.86 -16.64 -6.65
N LEU A 123 2.18 -16.81 -6.64
CA LEU A 123 3.10 -15.91 -7.33
C LEU A 123 2.89 -15.96 -8.85
N THR A 124 2.63 -17.17 -9.37
CA THR A 124 2.30 -17.39 -10.78
C THR A 124 1.01 -16.66 -11.12
N TYR A 125 -0.04 -16.80 -10.30
CA TYR A 125 -1.29 -16.07 -10.49
C TYR A 125 -1.10 -14.54 -10.52
N PHE A 126 -0.36 -13.98 -9.57
CA PHE A 126 -0.12 -12.53 -9.50
C PHE A 126 0.60 -12.01 -10.75
N ASN A 127 1.64 -12.71 -11.19
CA ASN A 127 2.42 -12.34 -12.37
C ASN A 127 1.63 -12.55 -13.67
N GLU A 128 0.89 -13.65 -13.82
CA GLU A 128 0.05 -13.89 -15.00
C GLU A 128 -1.08 -12.84 -15.12
N LYS A 129 -1.72 -12.50 -14.00
CA LYS A 129 -2.75 -11.45 -13.96
C LYS A 129 -2.17 -10.09 -14.29
N HIS A 130 -0.96 -9.78 -13.80
CA HIS A 130 -0.23 -8.56 -14.11
C HIS A 130 0.15 -8.47 -15.61
N ALA A 131 0.73 -9.53 -16.16
CA ALA A 131 1.07 -9.63 -17.59
C ALA A 131 -0.17 -9.54 -18.48
N TYR A 132 -1.30 -10.14 -18.08
CA TYR A 132 -2.57 -10.02 -18.78
C TYR A 132 -3.05 -8.55 -18.81
N ILE A 133 -3.00 -7.85 -17.68
CA ILE A 133 -3.38 -6.44 -17.58
C ILE A 133 -2.45 -5.59 -18.46
N LEU A 134 -1.14 -5.79 -18.39
CA LEU A 134 -0.17 -5.10 -19.26
C LEU A 134 -0.47 -5.31 -20.74
N ARG A 135 -0.72 -6.55 -21.18
CA ARG A 135 -1.07 -6.85 -22.57
C ARG A 135 -2.39 -6.19 -22.97
N SER A 136 -3.40 -6.18 -22.10
CA SER A 136 -4.67 -5.51 -22.37
C SER A 136 -4.50 -3.99 -22.52
N MET A 137 -3.66 -3.37 -21.68
CA MET A 137 -3.35 -1.94 -21.75
C MET A 137 -2.58 -1.61 -23.03
N ASN A 138 -1.56 -2.40 -23.37
CA ASN A 138 -0.78 -2.23 -24.59
C ASN A 138 -1.64 -2.40 -25.85
N LYS A 139 -2.58 -3.37 -25.85
CA LYS A 139 -3.55 -3.55 -26.93
C LYS A 139 -4.50 -2.35 -27.08
N THR A 140 -4.93 -1.76 -25.97
CA THR A 140 -5.78 -0.55 -25.98
C THR A 140 -5.00 0.66 -26.50
N LEU A 141 -3.73 0.78 -26.14
CA LEU A 141 -2.81 1.80 -26.64
C LEU A 141 -2.51 1.66 -28.14
N THR A 142 -2.35 0.43 -28.65
CA THR A 142 -2.16 0.21 -30.09
C THR A 142 -3.42 0.48 -30.90
N VAL A 143 -4.60 0.07 -30.42
CA VAL A 143 -5.89 0.40 -31.08
C VAL A 143 -6.14 1.91 -31.09
N ALA A 144 -5.88 2.61 -29.97
CA ALA A 144 -5.99 4.07 -29.93
C ALA A 144 -5.00 4.77 -30.88
N LYS A 145 -3.78 4.22 -31.04
CA LYS A 145 -2.81 4.73 -32.03
C LYS A 145 -3.24 4.44 -33.47
N GLU A 146 -3.80 3.27 -33.76
CA GLU A 146 -4.30 2.91 -35.08
C GLU A 146 -5.47 3.81 -35.52
N GLU A 147 -6.44 4.08 -34.62
CA GLU A 147 -7.54 5.03 -34.89
C GLU A 147 -7.05 6.47 -35.15
N ILE A 148 -6.01 6.90 -34.44
CA ILE A 148 -5.40 8.22 -34.68
C ILE A 148 -4.69 8.23 -36.04
N THR A 149 -3.92 7.18 -36.39
CA THR A 149 -3.28 7.12 -37.70
C THR A 149 -4.27 7.04 -38.87
N ASP A 150 -5.45 6.41 -38.70
CA ASP A 150 -6.47 6.37 -39.75
C ASP A 150 -7.17 7.73 -39.94
N LYS A 151 -7.37 8.51 -38.87
CA LYS A 151 -7.92 9.88 -38.98
C LYS A 151 -7.02 10.84 -39.77
N TYR A 152 -5.71 10.61 -39.81
CA TYR A 152 -4.76 11.43 -40.57
C TYR A 152 -4.41 10.88 -41.95
N ARG A 153 -4.91 9.70 -42.34
CA ARG A 153 -4.58 9.07 -43.63
C ARG A 153 -5.48 9.50 -44.79
N PHE A 154 -6.61 10.16 -44.52
CA PHE A 154 -7.57 10.59 -45.55
C PHE A 154 -7.43 12.07 -46.01
N GLY A 155 -6.43 12.81 -45.54
CA GLY A 155 -6.21 14.22 -45.93
C GLY A 155 -5.28 14.44 -47.13
N ALA A 156 -4.72 13.39 -47.74
CA ALA A 156 -3.72 13.51 -48.80
C ALA A 156 -4.16 12.78 -50.08
N ARG A 157 -5.24 13.24 -50.71
CA ARG A 157 -5.48 13.03 -52.14
C ARG A 157 -5.96 14.34 -52.76
N GLY A 158 -5.03 14.94 -53.51
CA GLY A 158 -5.17 15.75 -54.73
C GLY A 158 -6.44 16.53 -54.96
#